data_AF-Q4CQY5-F1
#
_entry.id   AF-Q4CQY5-F1
#
_cell.length_a   1.000
_cell.length_b   1.000
_cell.length_c   1.000
_cell.angle_alpha   90.00
_cell.angle_beta   90.00
_cell.angle_gamma   90.00
#
_symmetry.space_group_name_H-M   'P 1'
#
loop_
_entity.id
_entity.type
_entity.pdbx_description
1 polymer ?
#
loop_
_entity_poly.entity_id
_entity_poly.type
_entity_poly.pdbx_seq_one_letter_code
_entity_poly.pdbx_strand_id
1 'polypeptide(L)'
;IRSATQEMLTLAEAVNKEAKESATPKESERAALLALIKAASDRHATLAKAASKGEGVDRHLTALNRLAVERNDNAALNFFNDYTYNSCCKWVLSTSNVSYPWVERFIFGPVTPNGYGLGYVVGENEVRIMLSAFTSSPSTNVEDMNAAIGVSATRLYTVLAGSKL
;
A
#
# COMPACT_ATOMS: atom_id res chain seq x y z
N ILE A 1 -4.14 -2.75 -7.25
CA ILE A 1 -4.77 -3.36 -6.05
C ILE A 1 -4.84 -2.27 -4.99
N ARG A 2 -5.97 -2.09 -4.30
CA ARG A 2 -6.13 -1.05 -3.27
C ARG A 2 -5.67 -1.59 -1.91
N SER A 3 -4.41 -1.34 -1.56
CA SER A 3 -3.76 -1.92 -0.38
C SER A 3 -4.08 -1.21 0.94
N ALA A 4 -4.59 0.04 0.88
CA ALA A 4 -5.01 0.80 2.05
C ALA A 4 -6.40 0.35 2.52
N THR A 5 -6.47 -0.83 3.14
CA THR A 5 -7.71 -1.41 3.69
C THR A 5 -7.88 -1.04 5.16
N GLN A 6 -9.08 -1.30 5.71
CA GLN A 6 -9.34 -1.09 7.13
C GLN A 6 -8.43 -1.96 8.02
N GLU A 7 -8.16 -3.20 7.61
CA GLU A 7 -7.26 -4.12 8.29
C GLU A 7 -5.82 -3.61 8.27
N MET A 8 -5.38 -3.07 7.14
CA MET A 8 -4.05 -2.44 7.04
C MET A 8 -3.95 -1.17 7.88
N LEU A 9 -5.02 -0.37 7.96
CA LEU A 9 -5.08 0.80 8.84
C LEU A 9 -4.92 0.40 10.31
N THR A 10 -5.71 -0.57 10.78
CA THR A 10 -5.63 -1.06 12.17
C THR A 10 -4.24 -1.61 12.49
N LEU A 11 -3.63 -2.35 11.56
CA LEU A 11 -2.25 -2.82 11.72
C LEU A 11 -1.25 -1.66 11.80
N ALA A 12 -1.33 -0.70 10.88
CA ALA A 12 -0.42 0.44 10.82
C ALA A 12 -0.50 1.30 12.09
N GLU A 13 -1.70 1.53 12.63
CA GLU A 13 -1.90 2.24 13.89
C GLU A 13 -1.26 1.51 15.07
N ALA A 14 -1.44 0.18 15.16
CA ALA A 14 -0.83 -0.63 16.20
C ALA A 14 0.70 -0.61 16.14
N VAL A 15 1.28 -0.80 14.95
CA VAL A 15 2.73 -0.74 14.72
C VAL A 15 3.30 0.63 15.07
N ASN A 16 2.60 1.72 14.69
CA ASN A 16 3.06 3.09 14.94
C ASN A 16 2.95 3.48 16.43
N LYS A 17 1.94 3.00 17.15
CA LYS A 17 1.81 3.24 18.59
C LYS A 17 2.99 2.62 19.35
N GLU A 18 3.29 1.36 19.06
CA GLU A 18 4.35 0.63 19.76
C GLU A 18 5.75 1.08 19.36
N ALA A 19 5.97 1.60 18.14
CA ALA A 19 7.26 2.18 17.78
C ALA A 19 7.69 3.34 18.70
N LYS A 20 6.71 4.02 19.31
CA LYS A 20 6.96 5.07 20.32
C LYS A 20 7.21 4.51 21.71
N GLU A 21 6.75 3.30 21.98
CA GLU A 21 6.87 2.58 23.24
C GLU A 21 7.97 1.51 23.07
N SER A 22 9.24 1.92 23.07
CA SER A 22 10.47 1.16 22.72
C SER A 22 10.74 -0.20 23.42
N ALA A 23 9.76 -0.81 24.09
CA ALA A 23 9.86 -2.12 24.68
C ALA A 23 9.56 -3.25 23.66
N THR A 24 10.26 -4.37 23.83
CA THR A 24 9.85 -5.66 23.26
C THR A 24 8.39 -5.93 23.67
N PRO A 25 7.47 -6.19 22.72
CA PRO A 25 6.07 -6.38 23.05
C PRO A 25 5.92 -7.55 24.01
N LYS A 26 5.07 -7.38 25.04
CA LYS A 26 4.69 -8.49 25.92
C LYS A 26 4.02 -9.58 25.09
N GLU A 27 4.04 -10.83 25.56
CA GLU A 27 3.49 -11.95 24.79
C GLU A 27 2.03 -11.72 24.34
N SER A 28 1.20 -11.08 25.19
CA SER A 28 -0.18 -10.71 24.84
C SER A 28 -0.26 -9.65 23.73
N GLU A 29 0.63 -8.66 23.75
CA GLU A 29 0.70 -7.60 22.73
C GLU A 29 1.20 -8.20 21.41
N ARG A 30 2.23 -9.06 21.48
CA ARG A 30 2.75 -9.81 20.35
C ARG A 30 1.68 -10.68 19.70
N ALA A 31 0.89 -11.41 20.48
CA ALA A 31 -0.22 -12.21 19.97
C ALA A 31 -1.29 -11.36 19.25
N ALA A 32 -1.62 -10.19 19.81
CA ALA A 32 -2.56 -9.26 19.18
C ALA A 32 -2.01 -8.73 17.84
N LEU A 33 -0.74 -8.32 17.79
CA LEU A 33 -0.09 -7.87 16.56
C LEU A 33 -0.04 -8.97 15.49
N LEU A 34 0.26 -10.22 15.87
CA LEU A 34 0.26 -11.34 14.93
C LEU A 34 -1.12 -11.54 14.30
N ALA A 35 -2.19 -11.41 15.07
CA ALA A 35 -3.56 -11.47 14.56
C ALA A 35 -3.85 -10.34 13.56
N LEU A 36 -3.40 -9.11 13.85
CA LEU A 36 -3.53 -7.96 12.94
C LEU A 36 -2.72 -8.14 11.64
N ILE A 37 -1.47 -8.61 11.75
CA ILE A 37 -0.62 -8.92 10.59
C ILE A 37 -1.29 -9.95 9.70
N LYS A 38 -1.83 -11.01 10.30
CA LYS A 38 -2.56 -12.05 9.57
C LYS A 38 -3.80 -11.50 8.87
N ALA A 39 -4.64 -10.73 9.58
CA ALA A 39 -5.85 -10.15 9.00
C ALA A 39 -5.55 -9.22 7.81
N ALA A 40 -4.56 -8.33 7.96
CA ALA A 40 -4.14 -7.43 6.88
C ALA A 40 -3.58 -8.20 5.67
N SER A 41 -2.76 -9.23 5.93
CA SER A 41 -2.16 -10.07 4.88
C SER A 41 -3.22 -10.88 4.11
N ASP A 42 -4.15 -11.53 4.83
CA ASP A 42 -5.24 -12.31 4.23
C ASP A 42 -6.16 -11.42 3.39
N ARG A 43 -6.45 -10.19 3.87
CA ARG A 43 -7.23 -9.21 3.10
C ARG A 43 -6.50 -8.80 1.83
N HIS A 44 -5.21 -8.49 1.92
CA HIS A 44 -4.40 -8.11 0.78
C HIS A 44 -4.34 -9.22 -0.27
N ALA A 45 -4.09 -10.47 0.16
CA ALA A 45 -4.09 -11.64 -0.72
C ALA A 45 -5.44 -11.87 -1.40
N THR A 46 -6.54 -11.69 -0.67
CA THR A 46 -7.91 -11.77 -1.22
C THR A 46 -8.14 -10.73 -2.31
N LEU A 47 -7.76 -9.47 -2.06
CA LEU A 47 -7.90 -8.38 -3.04
C LEU A 47 -6.99 -8.57 -4.26
N ALA A 48 -5.76 -9.06 -4.05
CA ALA A 48 -4.85 -9.37 -5.15
C ALA A 48 -5.40 -10.48 -6.05
N LYS A 49 -5.96 -11.55 -5.46
CA LYS A 49 -6.60 -12.65 -6.19
C LYS A 49 -7.86 -12.22 -6.92
N ALA A 50 -8.71 -11.39 -6.30
CA ALA A 50 -9.88 -10.83 -6.97
C ALA A 50 -9.47 -9.96 -8.16
N ALA A 51 -8.50 -9.07 -7.97
CA ALA A 51 -7.99 -8.21 -9.04
C ALA A 51 -7.39 -9.00 -10.21
N SER A 52 -6.64 -10.07 -9.95
CA SER A 52 -6.06 -10.92 -11.02
C SER A 52 -7.11 -11.70 -11.82
N LYS A 53 -8.27 -11.96 -11.21
CA LYS A 53 -9.44 -12.56 -11.88
C LYS A 53 -10.33 -11.55 -12.62
N GLY A 54 -9.95 -10.26 -12.62
CA GLY A 54 -10.77 -9.21 -13.22
C GLY A 54 -11.93 -8.72 -12.34
N GLU A 55 -11.99 -9.13 -11.06
CA GLU A 55 -13.02 -8.76 -10.09
C GLU A 55 -12.66 -7.47 -9.31
N GLY A 56 -11.63 -6.74 -9.78
CA GLY A 56 -11.24 -5.45 -9.23
C GLY A 56 -12.12 -4.29 -9.72
N VAL A 57 -12.28 -3.26 -8.90
CA VAL A 57 -13.24 -2.16 -9.18
C VAL A 57 -12.72 -1.14 -10.20
N ASP A 58 -11.41 -0.89 -10.20
CA ASP A 58 -10.84 0.29 -10.86
C ASP A 58 -11.05 0.31 -12.38
N ARG A 59 -10.85 -0.82 -13.05
CA ARG A 59 -11.03 -0.91 -14.51
C ARG A 59 -12.51 -0.84 -14.89
N HIS A 60 -13.38 -1.45 -14.08
CA HIS A 60 -14.82 -1.38 -14.27
C HIS A 60 -15.33 0.07 -14.14
N LEU A 61 -14.98 0.77 -13.07
CA LEU A 61 -15.35 2.18 -12.88
C LEU A 61 -14.75 3.09 -13.97
N THR A 62 -13.54 2.79 -14.45
CA THR A 62 -12.95 3.52 -15.59
C THR A 62 -13.79 3.37 -16.85
N ALA A 63 -14.27 2.16 -17.16
CA ALA A 63 -15.11 1.91 -18.33
C ALA A 63 -16.48 2.61 -18.21
N LEU A 64 -17.11 2.54 -17.03
CA LEU A 64 -18.39 3.21 -16.78
C LEU A 64 -18.26 4.74 -16.91
N ASN A 65 -17.19 5.33 -16.38
CA ASN A 65 -16.94 6.76 -16.52
C ASN A 65 -16.81 7.16 -18.00
N ARG A 66 -16.04 6.41 -18.79
CA ARG A 66 -15.91 6.66 -20.24
C ARG A 66 -17.26 6.60 -20.96
N LEU A 67 -18.06 5.58 -20.67
CA LEU A 67 -19.41 5.46 -21.25
C LEU A 67 -20.33 6.61 -20.84
N ALA A 68 -20.26 7.07 -19.60
CA ALA A 68 -21.03 8.22 -19.13
C ALA A 68 -20.65 9.50 -19.88
N VAL A 69 -19.35 9.74 -20.10
CA VAL A 69 -18.84 10.86 -20.90
C VAL A 69 -19.30 10.75 -22.36
N GLU A 70 -19.10 9.59 -23.00
CA GLU A 70 -19.47 9.38 -24.41
C GLU A 70 -20.98 9.58 -24.66
N ARG A 71 -21.82 9.26 -23.67
CA ARG A 71 -23.28 9.39 -23.75
C ARG A 71 -23.81 10.74 -23.27
N ASN A 72 -22.96 11.62 -22.76
CA ASN A 72 -23.37 12.84 -22.04
C ASN A 72 -24.41 12.54 -20.94
N ASP A 73 -24.23 11.44 -20.21
CA ASP A 73 -25.14 11.01 -19.14
C ASP A 73 -24.85 11.79 -17.86
N ASN A 74 -25.50 12.94 -17.70
CA ASN A 74 -25.33 13.80 -16.52
C ASN A 74 -25.67 13.09 -15.20
N ALA A 75 -26.61 12.15 -15.20
CA ALA A 75 -26.98 11.42 -13.99
C ALA A 75 -25.83 10.51 -13.55
N ALA A 76 -25.20 9.78 -14.48
CA ALA A 76 -24.02 8.98 -14.20
C ALA A 76 -22.79 9.84 -13.86
N LEU A 77 -22.60 10.96 -14.57
CA LEU A 77 -21.48 11.88 -14.33
C LEU A 77 -21.51 12.50 -12.94
N ASN A 78 -22.68 12.66 -12.30
CA ASN A 78 -22.76 13.09 -10.91
C ASN A 78 -21.96 12.18 -9.95
N PHE A 79 -21.97 10.86 -10.18
CA PHE A 79 -21.16 9.93 -9.39
C PHE A 79 -19.66 10.09 -9.67
N PHE A 80 -19.26 10.22 -10.94
CA PHE A 80 -17.85 10.31 -11.31
C PHE A 80 -17.23 11.70 -11.05
N ASN A 81 -18.05 12.73 -10.94
CA ASN A 81 -17.62 14.08 -10.55
C ASN A 81 -17.61 14.28 -9.03
N ASP A 82 -18.12 13.32 -8.26
CA ASP A 82 -18.11 13.39 -6.81
C ASP A 82 -16.69 13.50 -6.25
N TYR A 83 -16.54 14.32 -5.20
CA TYR A 83 -15.25 14.55 -4.55
C TYR A 83 -14.63 13.27 -3.99
N THR A 84 -15.46 12.35 -3.48
CA THR A 84 -15.01 11.07 -2.90
C THR A 84 -14.43 10.18 -3.97
N TYR A 85 -15.10 10.06 -5.13
CA TYR A 85 -14.58 9.28 -6.26
C TYR A 85 -13.23 9.83 -6.73
N ASN A 86 -13.16 11.15 -6.95
CA ASN A 86 -11.93 11.82 -7.38
C ASN A 86 -10.78 11.62 -6.39
N SER A 87 -11.06 11.71 -5.09
CA SER A 87 -10.08 11.46 -4.02
C SER A 87 -9.59 10.01 -4.04
N CYS A 88 -10.50 9.05 -4.22
CA CYS A 88 -10.17 7.62 -4.36
C CYS A 88 -9.35 7.29 -5.62
N CYS A 89 -9.35 8.14 -6.63
CA CYS A 89 -8.54 8.01 -7.84
C CYS A 89 -7.15 8.66 -7.72
N LYS A 90 -6.87 9.39 -6.63
CA LYS A 90 -5.57 10.00 -6.37
C LYS A 90 -4.64 9.05 -5.62
N TRP A 91 -3.67 8.48 -6.33
CA TRP A 91 -2.69 7.54 -5.75
C TRP A 91 -1.50 8.30 -5.15
N VAL A 92 -1.57 8.59 -3.86
CA VAL A 92 -0.47 9.20 -3.10
C VAL A 92 0.70 8.22 -2.91
N LEU A 93 0.43 6.93 -2.81
CA LEU A 93 1.45 5.89 -2.84
C LEU A 93 1.17 4.94 -4.01
N SER A 94 2.03 4.96 -5.02
CA SER A 94 1.96 4.06 -6.16
C SER A 94 3.06 3.01 -6.03
N THR A 95 2.68 1.73 -6.04
CA THR A 95 3.61 0.62 -5.78
C THR A 95 3.56 -0.42 -6.90
N SER A 96 4.68 -1.10 -7.14
CA SER A 96 4.74 -2.24 -8.06
C SER A 96 5.88 -3.19 -7.72
N ASN A 97 5.63 -4.49 -7.92
CA ASN A 97 6.58 -5.56 -7.73
C ASN A 97 7.11 -6.06 -9.08
N VAL A 98 8.42 -6.30 -9.18
CA VAL A 98 9.04 -7.01 -10.30
C VAL A 98 10.11 -7.95 -9.76
N SER A 99 9.72 -9.16 -9.37
CA SER A 99 10.61 -10.15 -8.75
C SER A 99 11.09 -11.19 -9.75
N TYR A 100 12.19 -10.88 -10.45
CA TYR A 100 12.88 -11.83 -11.33
C TYR A 100 14.38 -11.91 -10.98
N PRO A 101 15.04 -13.07 -11.16
CA PRO A 101 16.45 -13.24 -10.79
C PRO A 101 17.41 -12.24 -11.46
N TRP A 102 17.10 -11.78 -12.68
CA TRP A 102 17.91 -10.82 -13.44
C TRP A 102 17.56 -9.34 -13.18
N VAL A 103 16.57 -9.06 -12.33
CA VAL A 103 16.18 -7.69 -11.98
C VAL A 103 16.78 -7.35 -10.61
N GLU A 104 17.81 -6.51 -10.60
CA GLU A 104 18.42 -6.03 -9.36
C GLU A 104 17.62 -4.88 -8.73
N ARG A 105 17.23 -3.90 -9.56
CA ARG A 105 16.50 -2.70 -9.16
C ARG A 105 15.40 -2.39 -10.17
N PHE A 106 14.30 -1.82 -9.68
CA PHE A 106 13.13 -1.41 -10.44
C PHE A 106 12.52 -0.21 -9.75
N ILE A 107 12.38 0.90 -10.47
CA ILE A 107 11.86 2.16 -9.92
C ILE A 107 11.06 2.89 -11.00
N PHE A 108 10.14 3.74 -10.55
CA PHE A 108 9.37 4.65 -11.38
C PHE A 108 9.08 5.92 -10.59
N GLY A 109 8.78 7.03 -11.26
CA GLY A 109 8.40 8.29 -10.61
C GLY A 109 7.01 8.24 -9.99
N PRO A 110 6.66 9.15 -9.05
CA PRO A 110 5.31 9.24 -8.51
C PRO A 110 4.27 9.57 -9.58
N VAL A 111 3.04 9.11 -9.38
CA VAL A 111 1.91 9.38 -10.30
C VAL A 111 1.09 10.61 -9.91
N THR A 112 1.44 11.27 -8.80
CA THR A 112 0.86 12.54 -8.36
C THR A 112 1.96 13.46 -7.83
N PRO A 113 1.81 14.80 -7.89
CA PRO A 113 2.84 15.74 -7.45
C PRO A 113 3.26 15.59 -5.97
N ASN A 114 2.34 15.14 -5.12
CA ASN A 114 2.55 14.98 -3.67
C ASN A 114 2.48 13.50 -3.26
N GLY A 115 3.06 12.63 -4.07
CA GLY A 115 3.08 11.20 -3.81
C GLY A 115 4.45 10.57 -3.92
N TYR A 116 4.47 9.26 -3.66
CA TYR A 116 5.64 8.40 -3.76
C TYR A 116 5.45 7.37 -4.87
N GLY A 117 6.54 7.09 -5.60
CA GLY A 117 6.69 5.88 -6.41
C GLY A 117 7.54 4.86 -5.65
N LEU A 118 7.07 3.62 -5.53
CA LEU A 118 7.76 2.56 -4.80
C LEU A 118 7.81 1.30 -5.64
N GLY A 119 8.99 1.02 -6.20
CA GLY A 119 9.27 -0.25 -6.85
C GLY A 119 9.95 -1.19 -5.85
N TYR A 120 9.62 -2.48 -5.89
CA TYR A 120 10.29 -3.45 -5.02
C TYR A 120 10.53 -4.79 -5.71
N VAL A 121 11.61 -5.44 -5.31
CA VAL A 121 12.05 -6.76 -5.79
C VAL A 121 12.21 -7.66 -4.57
N VAL A 122 11.51 -8.80 -4.56
CA VAL A 122 11.60 -9.78 -3.49
C VAL A 122 12.61 -10.84 -3.92
N GLY A 123 13.71 -10.95 -3.19
CA GLY A 123 14.71 -12.01 -3.32
C GLY A 123 14.54 -13.08 -2.23
N GLU A 124 15.45 -14.06 -2.21
CA GLU A 124 15.41 -15.15 -1.21
C GLU A 124 15.67 -14.67 0.21
N ASN A 125 16.62 -13.73 0.39
CA ASN A 125 17.09 -13.26 1.69
C ASN A 125 16.87 -11.76 1.93
N GLU A 126 16.33 -11.05 0.94
CA GLU A 126 16.19 -9.59 0.98
C GLU A 126 14.95 -9.12 0.23
N VAL A 127 14.44 -7.96 0.63
CA VAL A 127 13.48 -7.18 -0.15
C VAL A 127 14.13 -5.85 -0.49
N ARG A 128 14.40 -5.63 -1.78
CA ARG A 128 14.99 -4.38 -2.27
C ARG A 128 13.86 -3.42 -2.61
N ILE A 129 13.88 -2.24 -2.01
CA ILE A 129 12.86 -1.20 -2.20
C ILE A 129 13.54 0.03 -2.80
N MET A 130 12.97 0.54 -3.87
CA MET A 130 13.40 1.74 -4.57
C MET A 130 12.30 2.80 -4.44
N LEU A 131 12.64 3.95 -3.85
CA LEU A 131 11.72 5.04 -3.56
C LEU A 131 11.96 6.24 -4.46
N SER A 132 10.88 6.89 -4.88
CA SER A 132 10.91 8.17 -5.58
C SER A 132 9.85 9.12 -5.01
N ALA A 133 10.17 10.41 -5.03
CA ALA A 133 9.26 11.50 -4.71
C ALA A 133 9.70 12.75 -5.49
N PHE A 134 8.81 13.70 -5.73
CA PHE A 134 9.20 14.99 -6.31
C PHE A 134 9.81 15.87 -5.22
N THR A 135 11.02 16.40 -5.46
CA THR A 135 11.70 17.32 -4.54
C THR A 135 10.96 18.65 -4.35
N SER A 136 10.08 19.01 -5.29
CA SER A 136 9.21 20.19 -5.19
C SER A 136 7.95 19.96 -4.35
N SER A 137 7.70 18.74 -3.86
CA SER A 137 6.50 18.46 -3.07
C SER A 137 6.66 19.00 -1.64
N PRO A 138 5.67 19.72 -1.10
CA PRO A 138 5.66 20.11 0.31
C PRO A 138 5.27 18.96 1.25
N SER A 139 4.93 17.77 0.74
CA SER A 139 4.33 16.68 1.52
C SER A 139 5.09 15.36 1.43
N THR A 140 6.19 15.30 0.68
CA THR A 140 6.96 14.07 0.51
C THR A 140 8.45 14.28 0.74
N ASN A 141 9.07 13.29 1.38
CA ASN A 141 10.50 13.23 1.63
C ASN A 141 10.93 11.76 1.58
N VAL A 142 11.87 11.44 0.69
CA VAL A 142 12.33 10.05 0.48
C VAL A 142 13.06 9.50 1.71
N GLU A 143 13.81 10.34 2.43
CA GLU A 143 14.53 9.93 3.64
C GLU A 143 13.55 9.58 4.76
N ASP A 144 12.52 10.40 4.96
CA ASP A 144 11.47 10.14 5.96
C ASP A 144 10.71 8.84 5.64
N MET A 145 10.33 8.65 4.37
CA MET A 145 9.67 7.42 3.93
C MET A 145 10.58 6.19 4.10
N ASN A 146 11.87 6.31 3.79
CA ASN A 146 12.83 5.24 3.99
C ASN A 146 12.98 4.87 5.48
N ALA A 147 13.08 5.87 6.35
CA ALA A 147 13.12 5.67 7.80
C ALA A 147 11.84 4.97 8.31
N ALA A 148 10.66 5.40 7.85
CA ALA A 148 9.38 4.80 8.22
C ALA A 148 9.26 3.33 7.76
N ILE A 149 9.73 3.01 6.56
CA ILE A 149 9.80 1.63 6.07
C ILE A 149 10.74 0.80 6.94
N GLY A 150 11.93 1.31 7.26
CA GLY A 150 12.90 0.63 8.12
C GLY A 150 12.29 0.27 9.49
N VAL A 151 11.68 1.24 10.16
CA VAL A 151 10.99 1.03 11.45
C VAL A 151 9.89 -0.03 11.32
N SER A 152 9.05 0.07 10.30
CA SER A 152 7.94 -0.85 10.07
C SER A 152 8.44 -2.27 9.80
N ALA A 153 9.44 -2.43 8.94
CA ALA A 153 10.02 -3.72 8.58
C ALA A 153 10.70 -4.39 9.78
N THR A 154 11.49 -3.64 10.56
CA THR A 154 12.11 -4.16 11.78
C THR A 154 11.06 -4.58 12.80
N ARG A 155 9.98 -3.80 13.01
CA ARG A 155 8.93 -4.17 13.96
C ARG A 155 8.21 -5.45 13.52
N LEU A 156 7.82 -5.54 12.25
CA LEU A 156 7.19 -6.74 11.70
C LEU A 156 8.12 -7.96 11.85
N TYR A 157 9.41 -7.79 11.56
CA TYR A 157 10.40 -8.85 11.75
C TYR A 157 10.48 -9.30 13.22
N THR A 158 10.60 -8.38 14.18
CA THR A 158 10.65 -8.72 15.62
C THR A 158 9.39 -9.47 16.08
N VAL A 159 8.21 -9.05 15.63
CA VAL A 159 6.94 -9.72 15.96
C VAL A 159 6.90 -11.13 15.35
N LEU A 160 7.33 -11.28 14.10
CA LEU A 160 7.29 -12.54 13.36
C LEU A 160 8.41 -13.53 13.72
N ALA A 161 9.58 -13.09 14.16
CA ALA A 161 10.74 -13.95 14.43
C ALA A 161 10.51 -15.00 15.54
N GLY A 162 9.56 -14.76 16.44
CA GLY A 162 9.14 -15.75 17.45
C GLY A 162 8.04 -16.70 16.98
N SER A 163 7.55 -16.58 15.74
CA SER A 163 6.45 -17.38 15.20
C SER A 163 7.03 -18.49 14.35
N LYS A 164 6.66 -19.74 14.65
CA LYS A 164 6.72 -20.78 13.62
C LYS A 164 5.65 -20.42 12.58
N LEU A 165 6.06 -19.94 11.41
CA LEU A 165 5.20 -19.97 10.22
C LEU A 165 4.98 -21.43 9.81
#